data_AF-A0A7V5HHZ6-F1
#
_entry.id   AF-A0A7V5HHZ6-F1
#
_cell.length_a   1.000
_cell.length_b   1.000
_cell.length_c   1.000
_cell.angle_alpha   90.00
_cell.angle_beta   90.00
_cell.angle_gamma   90.00
#
_symmetry.space_group_name_H-M   'P 1'
#
loop_
_entity.id
_entity.type
_entity.pdbx_description
1 polymer ?
#
loop_
_entity_poly.entity_id
_entity_poly.type
_entity_poly.pdbx_seq_one_letter_code
_entity_poly.pdbx_strand_id
1 'polypeptide(L)'
;KDWKSTLTIIENQKEKITKTIEVNHPLSYQGFRFYQSSYGWDWKNLQLQSEIKKRSNPQYSHPLTLVPGQPQNAPDNLTLVVTHFVPDFIITQSGQITTRSLEPHNPAAFIQVKQGHKNLYTGWIFARFADFSLSQAAEPSDYHFLLKDVQAEMYSGIQIAKDPGTNFIWAGCIFLGLGLFLAFYWPPREIWGLIENHNGVVNIHLGGVASKNKETLIQEFTRLIREIRGFK
;
A
#
# COMPACT_ATOMS: atom_id res chain seq x y z
N LYS A 1 -4.26 2.52 12.05
CA LYS A 1 -3.42 3.72 11.81
C LYS A 1 -3.25 3.81 10.31
N ASP A 2 -3.60 4.94 9.71
CA ASP A 2 -3.40 5.16 8.28
C ASP A 2 -2.14 5.98 8.08
N TRP A 3 -1.21 5.42 7.31
CA TRP A 3 0.07 6.05 7.04
C TRP A 3 -0.06 6.91 5.80
N LYS A 4 0.16 8.20 5.98
CA LYS A 4 -0.08 9.22 4.96
C LYS A 4 1.22 9.83 4.51
N SER A 5 1.38 9.98 3.20
CA SER A 5 2.52 10.67 2.60
C SER A 5 2.02 11.82 1.75
N THR A 6 2.53 13.03 1.94
CA THR A 6 2.20 14.16 1.08
C THR A 6 3.21 14.24 -0.05
N LEU A 7 2.73 14.10 -1.29
CA LEU A 7 3.55 14.20 -2.50
C LEU A 7 3.21 15.48 -3.26
N THR A 8 4.24 16.17 -3.73
CA THR A 8 4.12 17.29 -4.66
C THR A 8 4.82 16.93 -5.97
N ILE A 9 4.09 17.03 -7.08
CA ILE A 9 4.67 16.90 -8.42
C ILE A 9 5.20 18.26 -8.85
N ILE A 10 6.49 18.31 -9.13
CA ILE A 10 7.19 19.50 -9.62
C ILE A 10 7.55 19.25 -11.09
N GLU A 11 7.09 20.15 -11.97
CA GLU A 11 7.43 20.12 -13.39
C GLU A 11 7.87 21.52 -13.80
N ASN A 12 9.04 21.63 -14.45
CA ASN A 12 9.67 22.90 -14.82
C ASN A 12 9.79 23.88 -13.63
N GLN A 13 10.25 23.37 -12.48
CA GLN A 13 10.42 24.11 -11.22
C GLN A 13 9.12 24.75 -10.67
N LYS A 14 7.95 24.31 -11.15
CA LYS A 14 6.65 24.75 -10.63
C LYS A 14 5.89 23.57 -10.07
N GLU A 15 5.32 23.76 -8.89
CA GLU A 15 4.40 22.79 -8.30
C GLU A 15 3.14 22.70 -9.15
N LYS A 16 2.78 21.47 -9.54
CA LYS A 16 1.62 21.20 -10.40
C LYS A 16 0.46 20.67 -9.60
N ILE A 17 0.74 19.72 -8.73
CA ILE A 17 -0.26 19.08 -7.87
C ILE A 17 0.40 18.61 -6.59
N THR A 18 -0.27 18.85 -5.48
CA THR A 18 0.07 18.29 -4.18
C THR A 18 -1.10 17.44 -3.71
N LYS A 19 -0.82 16.21 -3.29
CA LYS A 19 -1.84 15.30 -2.76
C LYS A 19 -1.25 14.45 -1.64
N THR A 20 -1.99 14.31 -0.56
CA THR A 20 -1.74 13.28 0.45
C THR A 20 -2.24 11.95 -0.07
N ILE A 21 -1.31 11.00 -0.21
CA ILE A 21 -1.60 9.62 -0.60
C ILE A 21 -1.58 8.71 0.63
N GLU A 22 -2.33 7.62 0.52
CA GLU A 22 -2.36 6.52 1.48
C GLU A 22 -2.60 5.21 0.69
N VAL A 23 -2.61 4.08 1.40
CA VAL A 23 -2.83 2.76 0.77
C VAL A 23 -4.12 2.78 -0.04
N ASN A 24 -4.08 2.31 -1.28
CA ASN A 24 -5.18 2.32 -2.28
C ASN A 24 -5.66 3.70 -2.77
N HIS A 25 -5.08 4.80 -2.30
CA HIS A 25 -5.45 6.16 -2.72
C HIS A 25 -4.25 6.87 -3.40
N PRO A 26 -3.85 6.44 -4.62
CA PRO A 26 -2.68 6.97 -5.30
C PRO A 26 -2.87 8.41 -5.80
N LEU A 27 -1.75 9.10 -6.07
CA LEU A 27 -1.71 10.32 -6.86
C LEU A 27 -1.61 9.91 -8.33
N SER A 28 -2.48 10.44 -9.20
CA SER A 28 -2.40 10.22 -10.65
C SER A 28 -2.10 11.53 -11.36
N TYR A 29 -1.12 11.54 -12.26
CA TYR A 29 -0.73 12.72 -13.03
C TYR A 29 -0.14 12.31 -14.39
N GLN A 30 -0.67 12.86 -15.49
CA GLN A 30 -0.16 12.63 -16.86
C GLN A 30 0.05 11.14 -17.22
N GLY A 31 -0.88 10.27 -16.82
CA GLY A 31 -0.80 8.82 -17.06
C GLY A 31 0.12 8.06 -16.12
N PHE A 32 0.82 8.74 -15.21
CA PHE A 32 1.54 8.12 -14.10
C PHE A 32 0.64 7.97 -12.88
N ARG A 33 0.87 6.90 -12.12
CA ARG A 33 0.27 6.66 -10.81
C ARG A 33 1.37 6.44 -9.78
N PHE A 34 1.27 7.19 -8.68
CA PHE A 34 2.20 7.16 -7.56
C PHE A 34 1.50 6.50 -6.38
N TYR A 35 1.97 5.31 -6.02
CA TYR A 35 1.44 4.49 -4.95
C TYR A 35 2.38 4.54 -3.76
N GLN A 36 1.82 4.61 -2.56
CA GLN A 36 2.56 4.27 -1.34
C GLN A 36 2.55 2.75 -1.22
N SER A 37 3.66 2.11 -1.59
CA SER A 37 3.80 0.65 -1.60
C SER A 37 4.31 0.12 -0.26
N SER A 38 5.08 0.90 0.46
CA SER A 38 5.58 0.55 1.80
C SER A 38 5.84 1.79 2.65
N TYR A 39 6.03 1.58 3.94
CA TYR A 39 6.51 2.58 4.89
C TYR A 39 7.32 1.87 5.98
N GLY A 40 8.10 2.63 6.74
CA GLY A 40 8.85 2.08 7.85
C GLY A 40 9.65 3.14 8.60
N TRP A 41 10.51 2.66 9.49
CA TRP A 41 11.47 3.48 10.22
C TRP A 41 12.87 3.19 9.69
N ASP A 42 13.66 4.23 9.51
CA ASP A 42 15.07 4.12 9.18
C ASP A 42 15.88 3.78 10.44
N TRP A 43 15.92 2.49 10.75
CA TRP A 43 16.71 1.98 11.88
C TRP A 43 18.22 2.12 11.69
N LYS A 44 18.72 2.50 10.49
CA LYS A 44 20.16 2.71 10.30
C LYS A 44 20.64 4.00 10.94
N ASN A 45 19.79 5.02 10.95
CA ASN A 45 20.08 6.35 11.50
C ASN A 45 19.31 6.60 12.81
N LEU A 46 19.13 5.55 13.62
CA LEU A 46 18.41 5.68 14.88
C LEU A 46 19.27 6.31 15.98
N GLN A 47 18.61 7.09 16.83
CA GLN A 47 19.17 7.67 18.05
C GLN A 47 18.38 7.18 19.26
N LEU A 48 19.10 6.72 20.29
CA LEU A 48 18.53 6.23 21.54
C LEU A 48 18.73 7.29 22.60
N GLN A 49 17.64 7.90 23.06
CA GLN A 49 17.67 8.82 24.18
C GLN A 49 17.74 7.98 25.46
N SER A 50 18.85 8.10 26.19
CA SER A 50 19.13 7.32 27.38
C SER A 50 19.46 8.22 28.57
N GLU A 51 19.43 7.65 29.76
CA GLU A 51 19.73 8.34 31.00
C GLU A 51 20.55 7.42 31.92
N ILE A 52 21.60 7.98 32.52
CA ILE A 52 22.38 7.32 33.57
C ILE A 52 21.93 7.87 34.92
N LYS A 53 21.55 6.97 35.82
CA LYS A 53 21.22 7.26 37.23
C LYS A 53 22.19 6.56 38.18
N LYS A 54 22.28 7.01 39.43
CA LYS A 54 23.00 6.33 40.52
C LYS A 54 22.03 5.87 41.60
N ARG A 55 22.24 4.69 42.17
CA ARG A 55 21.45 4.19 43.31
C ARG A 55 21.77 4.96 44.59
N SER A 56 23.04 5.33 44.76
CA SER A 56 23.53 6.10 45.91
C SER A 56 23.04 7.54 45.93
N ASN A 57 22.77 8.12 44.76
CA ASN A 57 22.32 9.50 44.63
C ASN A 57 21.11 9.59 43.67
N PRO A 58 19.88 9.62 44.20
CA PRO A 58 18.65 9.73 43.40
C PRO A 58 18.55 11.00 42.56
N GLN A 59 19.28 12.07 42.90
CA GLN A 59 19.32 13.31 42.11
C GLN A 59 20.31 13.24 40.94
N TYR A 60 21.20 12.24 40.91
CA TYR A 60 22.11 12.05 39.79
C TYR A 60 21.34 11.59 38.57
N SER A 61 21.32 12.44 37.54
CA SER A 61 20.75 12.18 36.23
C SER A 61 21.70 12.75 35.18
N HIS A 62 22.13 11.88 34.26
CA HIS A 62 22.92 12.30 33.11
C HIS A 62 22.25 11.80 31.82
N PRO A 63 21.55 12.66 31.08
CA PRO A 63 20.98 12.29 29.79
C PRO A 63 22.10 12.09 28.76
N LEU A 64 21.92 11.11 27.90
CA LEU A 64 22.89 10.75 26.87
C LEU A 64 22.17 10.22 25.64
N THR A 65 22.56 10.69 24.46
CA THR A 65 22.11 10.11 23.19
C THR A 65 23.10 9.05 22.73
N LEU A 66 22.61 7.84 22.46
CA LEU A 66 23.41 6.72 21.98
C LEU A 66 23.06 6.41 20.52
N VAL A 67 24.08 6.14 19.71
CA VAL A 67 23.93 5.67 18.32
C VAL A 67 24.49 4.24 18.24
N PRO A 68 23.75 3.27 17.69
CA PRO A 68 24.23 1.90 17.55
C PRO A 68 25.61 1.81 16.87
N GLY A 69 26.48 1.00 17.46
CA GLY A 69 27.86 0.79 16.98
C GLY A 69 28.84 1.92 17.29
N GLN A 70 28.38 3.08 17.77
CA GLN A 70 29.25 4.21 18.13
C GLN A 70 29.51 4.24 19.65
N PRO A 71 30.77 4.18 20.10
CA PRO A 71 31.09 4.37 21.50
C PRO A 71 30.85 5.81 21.93
N GLN A 72 30.11 5.96 23.02
CA GLN A 72 29.77 7.26 23.60
C GLN A 72 30.37 7.37 25.00
N ASN A 73 31.13 8.44 25.23
CA ASN A 73 31.71 8.74 26.54
C ASN A 73 30.66 9.39 27.45
N ALA A 74 30.74 9.07 28.73
CA ALA A 74 29.90 9.60 29.79
C ALA A 74 30.74 9.88 31.05
N PRO A 75 30.19 10.55 32.08
CA PRO A 75 30.91 10.85 33.31
C PRO A 75 31.50 9.61 33.99
N ASP A 76 32.43 9.82 34.92
CA ASP A 76 33.10 8.76 35.69
C ASP A 76 33.92 7.77 34.83
N ASN A 77 34.46 8.25 33.70
CA ASN A 77 35.21 7.47 32.71
C ASN A 77 34.42 6.28 32.15
N LEU A 78 33.10 6.46 32.04
CA LEU A 78 32.22 5.48 31.43
C LEU A 78 32.23 5.61 29.91
N THR A 79 32.28 4.48 29.23
CA THR A 79 32.07 4.38 27.78
C THR A 79 30.93 3.40 27.54
N LEU A 80 29.88 3.87 26.88
CA LEU A 80 28.71 3.08 26.54
C LEU A 80 28.72 2.79 25.03
N VAL A 81 28.41 1.57 24.67
CA VAL A 81 28.21 1.16 23.27
C VAL A 81 26.91 0.39 23.18
N VAL A 82 26.06 0.77 22.24
CA VAL A 82 24.89 -0.03 21.87
C VAL A 82 25.32 -1.00 20.79
N THR A 83 25.30 -2.30 21.08
CA THR A 83 25.73 -3.32 20.11
C THR A 83 24.57 -3.91 19.33
N HIS A 84 23.37 -3.95 19.91
CA HIS A 84 22.16 -4.44 19.25
C HIS A 84 20.95 -3.59 19.63
N PHE A 85 20.02 -3.46 18.70
CA PHE A 85 18.74 -2.80 18.89
C PHE A 85 17.62 -3.70 18.36
N VAL A 86 16.51 -3.77 19.09
CA VAL A 86 15.32 -4.55 18.73
C VAL A 86 14.09 -3.66 18.92
N PRO A 87 13.34 -3.32 17.86
CA PRO A 87 12.22 -2.37 17.97
C PRO A 87 10.98 -2.93 18.68
N ASP A 88 10.72 -4.23 18.56
CA ASP A 88 9.61 -4.90 19.24
C ASP A 88 10.07 -6.21 19.90
N PHE A 89 10.79 -6.04 21.01
CA PHE A 89 11.49 -7.13 21.68
C PHE A 89 10.54 -8.22 22.17
N ILE A 90 10.83 -9.45 21.75
CA ILE A 90 10.23 -10.68 22.27
C ILE A 90 11.28 -11.76 22.49
N ILE A 91 10.97 -12.68 23.40
CA ILE A 91 11.70 -13.92 23.58
C ILE A 91 10.80 -15.04 23.06
N THR A 92 11.28 -15.84 22.12
CA THR A 92 10.55 -16.99 21.60
C THR A 92 10.45 -18.10 22.65
N GLN A 93 9.59 -19.09 22.42
CA GLN A 93 9.53 -20.28 23.28
C GLN A 93 10.86 -21.05 23.36
N SER A 94 11.69 -20.95 22.31
CA SER A 94 13.05 -21.50 22.28
C SER A 94 14.09 -20.65 23.03
N GLY A 95 13.69 -19.54 23.64
CA GLY A 95 14.59 -18.62 24.36
C GLY A 95 15.38 -17.66 23.46
N GLN A 96 15.08 -17.60 22.16
CA GLN A 96 15.76 -16.70 21.23
C GLN A 96 15.15 -15.30 21.29
N ILE A 97 16.01 -14.28 21.26
CA ILE A 97 15.59 -12.89 21.19
C ILE A 97 15.35 -12.52 19.74
N THR A 98 14.17 -11.97 19.44
CA THR A 98 13.83 -11.49 18.10
C THR A 98 12.89 -10.29 18.16
N THR A 99 12.57 -9.72 17.01
CA THR A 99 11.58 -8.66 16.87
C THR A 99 10.24 -9.23 16.39
N ARG A 100 9.14 -8.85 17.04
CA ARG A 100 7.78 -9.23 16.60
C ARG A 100 7.33 -8.44 15.37
N SER A 101 7.71 -7.17 15.31
CA SER A 101 7.41 -6.25 14.22
C SER A 101 8.57 -5.27 14.01
N LEU A 102 8.52 -4.49 12.93
CA LEU A 102 9.44 -3.37 12.73
C LEU A 102 8.92 -2.06 13.35
N GLU A 103 7.78 -2.08 14.03
CA GLU A 103 7.26 -0.93 14.77
C GLU A 103 7.89 -0.88 16.17
N PRO A 104 8.21 0.30 16.72
CA PRO A 104 8.84 0.43 18.04
C PRO A 104 7.83 0.27 19.19
N HIS A 105 7.15 -0.88 19.27
CA HIS A 105 6.17 -1.14 20.33
C HIS A 105 6.85 -1.42 21.68
N ASN A 106 7.86 -2.30 21.67
CA ASN A 106 8.67 -2.64 22.84
C ASN A 106 10.17 -2.53 22.51
N PRO A 107 10.68 -1.31 22.30
CA PRO A 107 12.05 -1.14 21.86
C PRO A 107 13.03 -1.41 22.99
N ALA A 108 14.06 -2.19 22.68
CA ALA A 108 15.12 -2.58 23.59
C ALA A 108 16.49 -2.44 22.92
N ALA A 109 17.49 -2.07 23.72
CA ALA A 109 18.87 -1.94 23.29
C ALA A 109 19.77 -2.82 24.15
N PHE A 110 20.68 -3.55 23.54
CA PHE A 110 21.75 -4.25 24.25
C PHE A 110 22.94 -3.33 24.36
N ILE A 111 23.28 -2.96 25.60
CA ILE A 111 24.37 -2.05 25.89
C ILE A 111 25.54 -2.78 26.51
N GLN A 112 26.73 -2.29 26.19
CA GLN A 112 27.96 -2.61 26.88
C GLN A 112 28.51 -1.32 27.49
N VAL A 113 28.81 -1.37 28.78
CA VAL A 113 29.35 -0.25 29.53
C VAL A 113 30.69 -0.64 30.11
N LYS A 114 31.70 0.17 29.82
CA LYS A 114 33.06 0.03 30.35
C LYS A 114 33.38 1.22 31.23
N GLN A 115 34.16 0.97 32.27
CA GLN A 115 34.80 2.02 33.07
C GLN A 115 36.32 1.86 32.91
N GLY A 116 36.94 2.71 32.11
CA GLY A 116 38.30 2.46 31.61
C GLY A 116 38.40 1.12 30.87
N HIS A 117 39.20 0.18 31.39
CA HIS A 117 39.39 -1.14 30.78
C HIS A 117 38.46 -2.24 31.34
N LYS A 118 37.71 -1.96 32.42
CA LYS A 118 36.84 -2.94 33.08
C LYS A 118 35.43 -2.89 32.48
N ASN A 119 34.88 -4.05 32.13
CA ASN A 119 33.47 -4.17 31.77
C ASN A 119 32.62 -4.01 33.03
N LEU A 120 31.85 -2.92 33.12
CA LEU A 120 31.02 -2.60 34.27
C LEU A 120 29.63 -3.25 34.16
N TYR A 121 29.02 -3.18 32.98
CA TYR A 121 27.67 -3.67 32.75
C TYR A 121 27.50 -4.12 31.31
N THR A 122 26.80 -5.25 31.12
CA THR A 122 26.36 -5.72 29.81
C THR A 122 24.94 -6.28 29.94
N GLY A 123 24.01 -5.79 29.13
CA GLY A 123 22.62 -6.24 29.22
C GLY A 123 21.64 -5.45 28.37
N TRP A 124 20.40 -5.93 28.36
CA TRP A 124 19.28 -5.26 27.70
C TRP A 124 18.67 -4.18 28.60
N ILE A 125 18.40 -3.02 28.00
CA ILE A 125 17.60 -1.93 28.56
C ILE A 125 16.36 -1.71 27.70
N PHE A 126 15.24 -1.33 28.32
CA PHE A 126 13.93 -1.28 27.67
C PHE A 126 13.31 0.11 27.81
N ALA A 127 12.78 0.67 26.71
CA ALA A 127 12.15 1.99 26.77
C ALA A 127 10.80 1.97 27.52
N ARG A 128 10.05 0.87 27.38
CA ARG A 128 8.73 0.71 28.00
C ARG A 128 8.78 0.18 29.43
N PHE A 129 9.89 -0.43 29.81
CA PHE A 129 10.10 -1.04 31.13
C PHE A 129 11.43 -0.56 31.69
N ALA A 130 11.50 0.74 32.01
CA ALA A 130 12.74 1.40 32.45
C ALA A 130 13.38 0.73 33.68
N ASP A 131 12.57 0.14 34.56
CA ASP A 131 13.05 -0.53 35.77
C ASP A 131 13.43 -2.01 35.54
N PHE A 132 13.18 -2.53 34.34
CA PHE A 132 13.51 -3.90 33.96
C PHE A 132 14.78 -3.91 33.11
N SER A 133 15.77 -4.67 33.54
CA SER A 133 17.01 -4.90 32.79
C SER A 133 17.38 -6.38 32.82
N LEU A 134 17.55 -7.00 31.65
CA LEU A 134 18.13 -8.35 31.55
C LEU A 134 19.65 -8.19 31.46
N SER A 135 20.30 -8.19 32.62
CA SER A 135 21.74 -7.94 32.74
C SER A 135 22.52 -9.17 33.17
N GLN A 136 23.71 -9.33 32.61
CA GLN A 136 24.76 -10.15 33.17
C GLN A 136 25.81 -9.20 33.75
N ALA A 137 25.49 -8.60 34.91
CA ALA A 137 26.43 -7.75 35.61
C ALA A 137 27.50 -8.64 36.28
N ALA A 138 28.78 -8.37 36.01
CA ALA A 138 29.88 -9.06 36.68
C ALA A 138 30.01 -8.61 38.15
N GLU A 139 29.54 -7.41 38.48
CA GLU A 139 29.61 -6.79 39.81
C GLU A 139 28.37 -5.90 40.03
N PRO A 140 27.89 -5.72 41.27
CA PRO A 140 26.85 -4.73 41.56
C PRO A 140 27.38 -3.32 41.28
N SER A 141 26.85 -2.66 40.25
CA SER A 141 27.17 -1.27 39.90
C SER A 141 26.21 -0.29 40.58
N ASP A 142 26.74 0.83 41.07
CA ASP A 142 25.92 1.95 41.54
C ASP A 142 25.12 2.60 40.39
N TYR A 143 25.60 2.46 39.16
CA TYR A 143 24.95 3.00 37.98
C TYR A 143 23.74 2.17 37.55
N HIS A 144 22.71 2.88 37.09
CA HIS A 144 21.52 2.34 36.44
C HIS A 144 21.34 3.02 35.09
N PHE A 145 21.17 2.23 34.03
CA PHE A 145 21.09 2.72 32.65
C PHE A 145 19.66 2.57 32.16
N LEU A 146 19.07 3.68 31.73
CA LEU A 146 17.68 3.75 31.29
C LEU A 146 17.61 4.10 29.81
N LEU A 147 16.79 3.37 29.06
CA LEU A 147 16.36 3.81 27.73
C LEU A 147 15.07 4.63 27.91
N LYS A 148 15.06 5.87 27.43
CA LYS A 148 13.88 6.76 27.55
C LYS A 148 13.05 6.74 26.29
N ASP A 149 13.72 6.91 25.15
CA ASP A 149 13.04 7.06 23.88
C ASP A 149 13.93 6.57 22.72
N VAL A 150 13.29 6.25 21.61
CA VAL A 150 13.94 5.81 20.37
C VAL A 150 13.46 6.69 19.24
N GLN A 151 14.39 7.42 18.65
CA GLN A 151 14.14 8.33 17.56
C GLN A 151 14.70 7.74 16.28
N ALA A 152 13.83 7.51 15.31
CA ALA A 152 14.20 7.09 13.96
C ALA A 152 13.29 7.81 12.98
N GLU A 153 13.88 8.27 11.88
CA GLU A 153 13.11 8.91 10.81
C GLU A 153 12.19 7.89 10.13
N MET A 154 11.03 8.36 9.68
CA MET A 154 10.11 7.53 8.92
C MET A 154 10.35 7.70 7.43
N TYR A 155 10.25 6.61 6.69
CA TYR A 155 10.30 6.63 5.24
C TYR A 155 9.03 6.02 4.63
N SER A 156 8.73 6.44 3.41
CA SER A 156 7.69 5.85 2.57
C SER A 156 8.31 5.34 1.28
N GLY A 157 8.04 4.09 0.93
CA GLY A 157 8.34 3.53 -0.37
C GLY A 157 7.29 3.98 -1.37
N ILE A 158 7.71 4.76 -2.38
CA ILE A 158 6.83 5.23 -3.45
C ILE A 158 7.09 4.42 -4.71
N GLN A 159 6.06 3.73 -5.19
CA GLN A 159 6.10 3.02 -6.46
C GLN A 159 5.41 3.85 -7.53
N ILE A 160 6.10 3.99 -8.67
CA ILE A 160 5.61 4.75 -9.82
C ILE A 160 5.27 3.77 -10.93
N ALA A 161 4.05 3.85 -11.44
CA ALA A 161 3.59 3.05 -12.58
C ALA A 161 3.07 3.97 -13.69
N LYS A 162 3.20 3.54 -14.95
CA LYS A 162 2.64 4.23 -16.10
C LYS A 162 1.98 3.19 -17.02
N ASP A 163 0.69 3.36 -17.25
CA ASP A 163 -0.10 2.43 -18.06
C ASP A 163 -0.66 3.15 -19.29
N PRO A 164 0.10 3.28 -20.40
CA PRO A 164 -0.40 3.92 -21.62
C PRO A 164 -1.48 3.10 -22.31
N GLY A 165 -1.57 1.79 -22.01
CA GLY A 165 -2.50 0.85 -22.62
C GLY A 165 -3.95 0.93 -22.10
N THR A 166 -4.21 1.66 -21.00
CA THR A 166 -5.53 1.65 -20.34
C THR A 166 -6.65 2.11 -21.27
N ASN A 167 -6.38 3.08 -22.16
CA ASN A 167 -7.38 3.56 -23.12
C ASN A 167 -7.75 2.47 -24.15
N PHE A 168 -6.79 1.66 -24.60
CA PHE A 168 -7.04 0.55 -25.54
C PHE A 168 -7.86 -0.57 -24.90
N ILE A 169 -7.62 -0.86 -23.61
CA ILE A 169 -8.41 -1.85 -22.87
C ILE A 169 -9.88 -1.43 -22.81
N TRP A 170 -10.15 -0.17 -22.43
CA TRP A 170 -11.52 0.36 -22.42
C TRP A 170 -12.18 0.36 -23.79
N ALA A 171 -11.43 0.71 -24.85
CA ALA A 171 -11.93 0.63 -26.22
C ALA A 171 -12.32 -0.82 -26.59
N GLY A 172 -11.50 -1.80 -26.23
CA GLY A 172 -11.81 -3.23 -26.41
C GLY A 172 -13.04 -3.68 -25.64
N CYS A 173 -13.17 -3.28 -24.37
CA CYS A 173 -14.35 -3.58 -23.55
C CYS A 173 -15.64 -2.99 -24.14
N ILE A 174 -15.59 -1.76 -24.63
CA ILE A 174 -16.73 -1.10 -25.30
C ILE A 174 -17.08 -1.84 -26.59
N PHE A 175 -16.09 -2.19 -27.40
CA PHE A 175 -16.31 -2.90 -28.66
C PHE A 175 -16.92 -4.29 -28.44
N LEU A 176 -16.45 -5.01 -27.42
CA LEU A 176 -17.01 -6.30 -27.00
C LEU A 176 -18.46 -6.12 -26.52
N GLY A 177 -18.73 -5.13 -25.68
CA GLY A 177 -20.08 -4.81 -25.20
C GLY A 177 -21.04 -4.49 -26.36
N LEU A 178 -20.59 -3.70 -27.33
CA LEU A 178 -21.35 -3.36 -28.53
C LEU A 178 -21.61 -4.60 -29.40
N GLY A 179 -20.59 -5.44 -29.62
CA GLY A 179 -20.73 -6.68 -30.39
C GLY A 179 -21.73 -7.64 -29.75
N LEU A 180 -21.69 -7.78 -28.43
CA LEU A 180 -22.64 -8.59 -27.69
C LEU A 180 -24.06 -8.02 -27.77
N PHE A 181 -24.19 -6.69 -27.66
CA PHE A 181 -25.46 -5.99 -27.82
C PHE A 181 -26.06 -6.25 -29.21
N LEU A 182 -25.28 -6.08 -30.28
CA LEU A 182 -25.73 -6.37 -31.64
C LEU A 182 -26.13 -7.85 -31.81
N ALA A 183 -25.32 -8.79 -31.30
CA ALA A 183 -25.62 -10.22 -31.42
C ALA A 183 -26.94 -10.63 -30.72
N PHE A 184 -27.30 -9.99 -29.61
CA PHE A 184 -28.54 -10.31 -28.90
C PHE A 184 -29.75 -9.50 -29.38
N TYR A 185 -29.57 -8.22 -29.66
CA TYR A 185 -30.66 -7.27 -29.88
C TYR A 185 -30.86 -6.87 -31.35
N TRP A 186 -29.93 -7.21 -32.25
CA TRP A 186 -30.09 -7.02 -33.68
C TRP A 186 -30.46 -8.36 -34.35
N PRO A 187 -31.75 -8.77 -34.34
CA PRO A 187 -32.15 -9.99 -35.01
C PRO A 187 -31.94 -9.84 -36.52
N PRO A 188 -31.16 -10.72 -37.18
CA PRO A 188 -31.14 -10.76 -38.62
C PRO A 188 -32.54 -11.18 -39.11
N ARG A 189 -33.16 -10.31 -39.89
CA ARG A 189 -34.44 -10.52 -40.56
C ARG A 189 -34.18 -10.47 -42.06
N GLU A 190 -34.61 -11.49 -42.77
CA GLU A 190 -34.57 -11.52 -44.23
C GLU A 190 -36.02 -11.48 -44.73
N ILE A 191 -36.28 -10.62 -45.70
CA ILE A 191 -37.59 -10.49 -46.35
C ILE A 191 -37.35 -10.60 -47.85
N TRP A 192 -38.07 -11.50 -48.50
CA TRP A 192 -38.05 -11.69 -49.95
C TRP A 192 -39.40 -11.31 -50.54
N GLY A 193 -39.38 -10.73 -51.73
CA GLY A 193 -40.57 -10.46 -52.53
C GLY A 193 -40.36 -10.90 -53.97
N LEU A 194 -41.30 -11.67 -54.48
CA LEU A 194 -41.38 -12.11 -55.88
C LEU A 194 -42.68 -11.57 -56.46
N ILE A 195 -42.58 -10.86 -57.58
CA ILE A 195 -43.72 -10.26 -58.28
C ILE A 195 -43.82 -10.92 -59.64
N GLU A 196 -44.95 -11.56 -59.91
CA GLU A 196 -45.24 -12.24 -61.17
C GLU A 196 -46.49 -11.62 -61.80
N ASN A 197 -46.49 -11.43 -63.11
CA ASN A 197 -47.64 -10.88 -63.85
C ASN A 197 -48.12 -11.92 -64.86
N HIS A 198 -49.33 -12.44 -64.64
CA HIS A 198 -49.96 -13.40 -65.55
C HIS A 198 -51.32 -12.88 -65.98
N ASN A 199 -51.52 -12.72 -67.29
CA ASN A 199 -52.78 -12.31 -67.92
C ASN A 199 -53.39 -11.02 -67.31
N GLY A 200 -52.56 -10.02 -66.99
CA GLY A 200 -53.01 -8.74 -66.43
C GLY A 200 -53.30 -8.78 -64.92
N VAL A 201 -53.11 -9.93 -64.27
CA VAL A 201 -53.18 -10.09 -62.82
C VAL A 201 -51.76 -10.11 -62.26
N VAL A 202 -51.47 -9.18 -61.36
CA VAL A 202 -50.19 -9.11 -60.63
C VAL A 202 -50.30 -9.95 -59.36
N ASN A 203 -49.52 -11.03 -59.29
CA ASN A 203 -49.34 -11.84 -58.10
C ASN A 203 -48.08 -11.40 -57.36
N ILE A 204 -48.23 -11.09 -56.08
CA ILE A 204 -47.10 -10.73 -55.20
C ILE A 204 -46.95 -11.83 -54.16
N HIS A 205 -45.83 -12.55 -54.22
CA HIS A 205 -45.40 -13.51 -53.21
C HIS A 205 -44.40 -12.81 -52.29
N LEU A 206 -44.75 -12.66 -51.02
CA LEU A 206 -43.82 -12.18 -50.00
C LEU A 206 -43.45 -13.36 -49.09
N GLY A 207 -42.20 -13.43 -48.66
CA GLY A 207 -41.71 -14.37 -47.66
C GLY A 207 -40.72 -13.70 -46.73
N GLY A 208 -40.49 -14.27 -45.55
CA GLY A 208 -39.47 -13.76 -44.64
C GLY A 208 -39.04 -14.76 -43.60
N VAL A 209 -37.80 -14.65 -43.16
CA VAL A 209 -37.19 -15.49 -42.12
C VAL A 209 -36.66 -14.58 -41.03
N ALA A 210 -37.06 -14.87 -39.80
CA ALA A 210 -36.47 -14.30 -38.60
C ALA A 210 -35.93 -15.41 -37.71
N SER A 211 -34.66 -15.27 -37.33
CA SER A 211 -34.00 -16.20 -36.41
C SER A 211 -34.52 -16.07 -34.96
N LYS A 212 -35.01 -14.88 -34.58
CA LYS A 212 -35.60 -14.56 -33.27
C LYS A 212 -36.85 -13.69 -33.44
N ASN A 213 -37.77 -13.70 -32.47
CA ASN A 213 -39.00 -12.89 -32.45
C ASN A 213 -39.90 -13.03 -33.71
N LYS A 214 -40.21 -14.28 -34.08
CA LYS A 214 -41.06 -14.61 -35.24
C LYS A 214 -42.44 -13.96 -35.18
N GLU A 215 -43.02 -13.83 -33.99
CA GLU A 215 -44.34 -13.27 -33.79
C GLU A 215 -44.42 -11.78 -34.18
N THR A 216 -43.39 -10.99 -33.83
CA THR A 216 -43.27 -9.58 -34.26
C THR A 216 -43.15 -9.47 -35.77
N LEU A 217 -42.36 -10.35 -36.41
CA LEU A 217 -42.27 -10.39 -37.87
C LEU A 217 -43.64 -10.68 -38.50
N ILE A 218 -44.39 -11.65 -37.98
CA ILE A 218 -45.73 -12.00 -38.50
C ILE A 218 -46.69 -10.80 -38.40
N GLN A 219 -46.67 -10.07 -37.28
CA GLN A 219 -47.50 -8.88 -37.09
C GLN A 219 -47.13 -7.76 -38.07
N GLU A 220 -45.85 -7.44 -38.20
CA GLU A 220 -45.34 -6.46 -39.17
C GLU A 220 -45.67 -6.87 -40.61
N PHE A 221 -45.48 -8.14 -40.94
CA PHE A 221 -45.73 -8.69 -42.26
C PHE A 221 -47.22 -8.65 -42.64
N THR A 222 -48.09 -8.97 -41.68
CA THR A 222 -49.55 -8.85 -41.85
C THR A 222 -49.95 -7.39 -42.06
N ARG A 223 -49.32 -6.45 -41.36
CA ARG A 223 -49.51 -5.02 -41.57
C ARG A 223 -49.08 -4.60 -42.97
N LEU A 224 -47.89 -5.00 -43.43
CA LEU A 224 -47.39 -4.69 -44.77
C LEU A 224 -48.32 -5.23 -45.87
N ILE A 225 -48.80 -6.47 -45.76
CA ILE A 225 -49.76 -7.04 -46.71
C ILE A 225 -51.06 -6.22 -46.74
N ARG A 226 -51.54 -5.77 -45.58
CA ARG A 226 -52.76 -4.96 -45.50
C ARG A 226 -52.58 -3.60 -46.16
N GLU A 227 -51.45 -2.94 -45.96
CA GLU A 227 -51.12 -1.66 -46.61
C GLU A 227 -51.02 -1.84 -48.14
N ILE A 228 -50.33 -2.88 -48.61
CA ILE A 228 -50.19 -3.17 -50.05
C ILE A 228 -51.54 -3.50 -50.70
N ARG A 229 -52.43 -4.27 -50.03
CA ARG A 229 -53.79 -4.52 -50.53
C ARG A 229 -54.71 -3.31 -50.46
N GLY A 230 -54.40 -2.34 -49.59
CA GLY A 230 -55.14 -1.09 -49.42
C GLY A 230 -54.86 -0.05 -50.52
N PHE A 231 -53.72 -0.17 -51.21
CA PHE A 231 -53.46 0.54 -52.46
C PHE A 231 -54.27 -0.11 -53.59
N LYS A 232 -55.51 0.37 -53.79
CA LYS A 232 -56.33 0.12 -54.98
C LYS A 232 -56.12 1.21 -56.02
#